data_AF-A0A3P7WCL3-F1
#
_entry.id   AF-A0A3P7WCL3-F1
#
_cell.length_a   1.000
_cell.length_b   1.000
_cell.length_c   1.000
_cell.angle_alpha   90.00
_cell.angle_beta   90.00
_cell.angle_gamma   90.00
#
_symmetry.space_group_name_H-M   'P 1'
#
loop_
_entity.id
_entity.type
_entity.pdbx_description
1 polymer ?
#
loop_
_entity_poly.entity_id
_entity_poly.type
_entity_poly.pdbx_seq_one_letter_code
_entity_poly.pdbx_strand_id
1 'polypeptide(L)'
;MQSIIEKCPTKDLTILMGDLNAKVGTVDTGYEDIMGRQGLGERNENGERFANLCAFNKLVIGGTKFLHKRIHKTTWTSLDHTTENQIEHICINKTFRRTTEDVRTKKVADIASDHHLLVVKMKFKLKKHWTTGRTISQKFNTAFLQDTDKLNKFKIVLSNKFQAFHDLLSGE
;
A
#
# COMPACT_ATOMS: atom_id res chain seq x y z
N MET A 1 -3.85 -20.92 -4.10
CA MET A 1 -3.10 -19.88 -3.36
C MET A 1 -1.60 -20.13 -3.37
N GLN A 2 -1.11 -21.31 -2.96
CA GLN A 2 0.33 -21.64 -2.97
C GLN A 2 1.03 -21.36 -4.31
N SER A 3 0.49 -21.87 -5.41
CA SER A 3 1.03 -21.66 -6.77
C SER A 3 1.04 -20.20 -7.25
N ILE A 4 0.29 -19.32 -6.60
CA ILE A 4 0.30 -17.87 -6.90
C ILE A 4 1.44 -17.21 -6.13
N ILE A 5 1.60 -17.55 -4.85
CA ILE A 5 2.67 -17.04 -3.99
C ILE A 5 4.05 -17.43 -4.54
N GLU A 6 4.18 -18.65 -5.07
CA GLU A 6 5.42 -19.14 -5.68
C GLU A 6 5.83 -18.38 -6.95
N LYS A 7 4.89 -17.73 -7.62
CA LYS A 7 5.17 -16.89 -8.79
C LYS A 7 5.68 -15.50 -8.39
N CYS A 8 5.51 -15.09 -7.14
CA CYS A 8 6.00 -13.80 -6.66
C CYS A 8 7.52 -13.85 -6.44
N PRO A 9 8.30 -12.88 -6.98
CA PRO A 9 9.73 -12.80 -6.71
C PRO A 9 10.01 -12.66 -5.22
N THR A 10 10.91 -13.49 -4.68
CA THR A 10 11.21 -13.54 -3.25
C THR A 10 11.79 -12.24 -2.69
N LYS A 11 12.39 -11.40 -3.55
CA LYS A 11 12.96 -10.08 -3.19
C LYS A 11 11.92 -8.95 -3.18
N ASP A 12 10.77 -9.17 -3.79
CA ASP A 12 9.74 -8.14 -3.90
C ASP A 12 8.86 -8.12 -2.66
N LEU A 13 8.22 -6.98 -2.40
CA LEU A 13 7.18 -6.89 -1.38
C LEU A 13 5.99 -7.73 -1.84
N THR A 14 5.60 -8.71 -1.03
CA THR A 14 4.40 -9.51 -1.27
C THR A 14 3.40 -9.24 -0.14
N ILE A 15 2.18 -8.85 -0.51
CA ILE A 15 1.06 -8.69 0.40
C ILE A 15 -0.03 -9.68 -0.01
N LEU A 16 -0.38 -10.58 0.90
CA LEU A 16 -1.55 -11.44 0.77
C LEU A 16 -2.66 -10.83 1.61
N MET A 17 -3.80 -10.53 1.00
CA MET A 17 -4.94 -9.96 1.71
C MET A 17 -6.27 -10.50 1.21
N GLY A 18 -7.26 -10.55 2.09
CA GLY A 18 -8.63 -10.89 1.76
C GLY A 18 -9.34 -11.66 2.87
N ASP A 19 -10.58 -12.05 2.59
CA ASP A 19 -11.35 -12.99 3.40
C ASP A 19 -10.88 -14.41 3.12
N LEU A 20 -10.37 -15.07 4.16
CA LEU A 20 -9.86 -16.44 4.09
C LEU A 20 -10.71 -17.41 4.91
N ASN A 21 -11.77 -16.91 5.55
CA ASN A 21 -12.60 -17.66 6.49
C ASN A 21 -11.77 -18.45 7.53
N ALA A 22 -10.66 -17.85 7.96
CA ALA A 22 -9.63 -18.49 8.77
C ALA A 22 -9.50 -17.79 10.13
N LYS A 23 -9.72 -18.50 11.22
CA LYS A 23 -9.48 -17.99 12.58
C LYS A 23 -8.15 -18.51 13.05
N VAL A 24 -7.16 -17.64 13.21
CA VAL A 24 -5.79 -18.05 13.60
C VAL A 24 -5.58 -18.08 15.11
N GLY A 25 -6.44 -17.39 15.86
CA GLY A 25 -6.44 -17.33 17.32
C GLY A 25 -5.25 -16.61 17.96
N THR A 26 -5.11 -16.79 19.27
CA THR A 26 -4.07 -16.15 20.10
C THR A 26 -2.85 -17.02 20.36
N VAL A 27 -2.99 -18.35 20.25
CA VAL A 27 -1.93 -19.32 20.53
C VAL A 27 -0.93 -19.33 19.39
N ASP A 28 0.31 -18.95 19.63
CA ASP A 28 1.35 -18.81 18.60
C ASP A 28 2.35 -19.98 18.55
N THR A 29 2.17 -21.02 19.38
CA THR A 29 3.09 -22.16 19.45
C THR A 29 3.32 -22.81 18.08
N GLY A 30 4.58 -22.86 17.64
CA GLY A 30 4.99 -23.38 16.33
C GLY A 30 4.87 -22.38 15.17
N TYR A 31 4.39 -21.17 15.43
CA TYR A 31 4.16 -20.10 14.45
C TYR A 31 4.67 -18.73 14.93
N GLU A 32 5.51 -18.69 15.96
CA GLU A 32 5.96 -17.47 16.66
C GLU A 32 6.65 -16.47 15.71
N ASP A 33 7.24 -17.00 14.65
CA ASP A 33 7.97 -16.24 13.66
C ASP A 33 7.06 -15.51 12.65
N ILE A 34 5.82 -16.01 12.46
CA ILE A 34 4.84 -15.47 11.50
C ILE A 34 3.61 -14.83 12.15
N MET A 35 3.20 -15.23 13.36
CA MET A 35 2.06 -14.64 14.06
C MET A 35 2.45 -14.12 15.44
N GLY A 36 1.62 -13.25 16.00
CA GLY A 36 1.72 -12.84 17.40
C GLY A 36 0.51 -13.31 18.18
N ARG A 37 0.43 -12.89 19.44
CA ARG A 37 -0.62 -13.31 20.38
C ARG A 37 -1.86 -12.42 20.37
N GLN A 38 -1.96 -11.50 19.41
CA GLN A 38 -3.02 -10.49 19.35
C GLN A 38 -4.20 -10.88 18.47
N GLY A 39 -4.23 -12.09 17.92
CA GLY A 39 -5.40 -12.59 17.19
C GLY A 39 -6.66 -12.71 18.06
N LEU A 40 -7.78 -13.08 17.45
CA LEU A 40 -9.07 -13.22 18.12
C LEU A 40 -9.59 -14.66 18.05
N GLY A 41 -10.18 -15.13 19.16
CA GLY A 41 -10.86 -16.42 19.25
C GLY A 41 -9.91 -17.62 19.25
N GLU A 42 -10.49 -18.80 19.04
CA GLU A 42 -9.76 -20.07 18.91
C GLU A 42 -9.45 -20.38 17.45
N ARG A 43 -8.36 -21.11 17.25
CA ARG A 43 -7.94 -21.52 15.90
C ARG A 43 -8.92 -22.55 15.35
N ASN A 44 -9.42 -22.32 14.14
CA ASN A 44 -10.19 -23.32 13.40
C ASN A 44 -9.31 -24.05 12.37
N GLU A 45 -9.84 -25.10 11.74
CA GLU A 45 -9.10 -25.89 10.73
C GLU A 45 -8.57 -25.02 9.58
N ASN A 46 -9.37 -24.08 9.08
CA ASN A 46 -8.94 -23.11 8.07
C ASN A 46 -7.80 -22.23 8.58
N GLY A 47 -7.86 -21.83 9.85
CA GLY A 47 -6.82 -21.09 10.55
C GLY A 47 -5.50 -21.84 10.64
N GLU A 48 -5.54 -23.14 10.89
CA GLU A 48 -4.35 -23.99 10.88
C GLU A 48 -3.75 -24.11 9.48
N ARG A 49 -4.58 -24.42 8.47
CA ARG A 49 -4.14 -24.47 7.06
C ARG A 49 -3.54 -23.14 6.61
N PHE A 50 -4.15 -22.04 7.02
CA PHE A 50 -3.67 -20.70 6.72
C PHE A 50 -2.36 -20.37 7.44
N ALA A 51 -2.24 -20.70 8.74
CA ALA A 51 -0.99 -20.54 9.49
C ALA A 51 0.15 -21.36 8.88
N ASN A 52 -0.13 -22.61 8.46
CA ASN A 52 0.83 -23.48 7.77
C ASN A 52 1.30 -22.88 6.44
N LEU A 53 0.38 -22.35 5.64
CA LEU A 53 0.72 -21.63 4.41
C LEU A 53 1.62 -20.42 4.70
N CYS A 54 1.26 -19.62 5.71
CA CYS A 54 2.04 -18.45 6.10
C CYS A 54 3.44 -18.83 6.60
N ALA A 55 3.57 -19.87 7.42
CA ALA A 55 4.84 -20.39 7.88
C ALA A 55 5.72 -20.86 6.72
N PHE A 56 5.15 -21.69 5.81
CA PHE A 56 5.85 -22.22 4.65
C PHE A 56 6.40 -21.11 3.73
N ASN A 57 5.59 -20.08 3.48
CA ASN A 57 5.95 -18.98 2.59
C ASN A 57 6.58 -17.78 3.30
N LYS A 58 6.89 -17.89 4.60
CA LYS A 58 7.45 -16.80 5.42
C LYS A 58 6.61 -15.53 5.32
N LEU A 59 5.30 -15.64 5.49
CA LEU A 59 4.35 -14.51 5.52
C LEU A 59 3.93 -14.24 6.97
N VAL A 60 4.07 -12.99 7.41
CA VAL A 60 3.69 -12.54 8.74
C VAL A 60 2.23 -12.10 8.75
N ILE A 61 1.43 -12.62 9.68
CA ILE A 61 0.00 -12.32 9.84
C ILE A 61 -0.17 -11.03 10.64
N GLY A 62 -0.38 -9.91 9.95
CA GLY A 62 -0.33 -8.58 10.54
C GLY A 62 -1.38 -8.35 11.62
N GLY A 63 -2.61 -8.86 11.44
CA GLY A 63 -3.72 -8.74 12.40
C GLY A 63 -3.49 -9.41 13.76
N THR A 64 -2.39 -10.15 13.92
CA THR A 64 -2.01 -10.83 15.17
C THR A 64 -0.80 -10.20 15.88
N LYS A 65 -0.16 -9.18 15.29
CA LYS A 65 1.09 -8.61 15.82
C LYS A 65 0.87 -7.41 16.75
N PHE A 66 -0.14 -6.60 16.50
CA PHE A 66 -0.34 -5.32 17.20
C PHE A 66 -1.39 -5.43 18.31
N LEU A 67 -1.10 -4.85 19.47
CA LEU A 67 -2.03 -4.80 20.58
C LEU A 67 -3.13 -3.79 20.29
N HIS A 68 -4.37 -4.28 20.22
CA HIS A 68 -5.56 -3.49 19.94
C HIS A 68 -6.75 -3.92 20.78
N LYS A 69 -7.72 -3.02 20.97
CA LYS A 69 -9.05 -3.38 21.48
C LYS A 69 -9.77 -4.29 20.49
N ARG A 70 -10.67 -5.15 20.97
CA ARG A 70 -11.45 -6.11 20.14
C ARG A 70 -12.13 -5.47 18.93
N ILE A 71 -12.70 -4.28 19.11
CA ILE A 71 -13.35 -3.49 18.04
C ILE A 71 -12.43 -3.10 16.87
N HIS A 72 -11.11 -3.23 17.03
CA HIS A 72 -10.11 -2.96 15.99
C HIS A 72 -9.46 -4.25 15.46
N LYS A 73 -9.95 -5.42 15.86
CA LYS A 73 -9.48 -6.75 15.45
C LYS A 73 -10.56 -7.56 14.75
N THR A 74 -11.82 -7.38 15.17
CA THR A 74 -12.99 -7.98 14.53
C THR A 74 -13.11 -7.49 13.09
N THR A 75 -13.14 -8.40 12.12
CA THR A 75 -13.30 -8.08 10.69
C THR A 75 -14.70 -8.38 10.19
N TRP A 76 -15.46 -9.21 10.91
CA TRP A 76 -16.81 -9.59 10.55
C TRP A 76 -17.70 -9.65 11.80
N THR A 77 -18.93 -9.18 11.68
CA THR A 77 -19.95 -9.27 12.73
C THR A 77 -21.25 -9.80 12.14
N SER A 78 -21.87 -10.77 12.81
CA SER A 78 -23.16 -11.31 12.40
C SER A 78 -24.25 -10.24 12.39
N LEU A 79 -25.29 -10.45 11.58
CA LEU A 79 -26.42 -9.51 11.44
C LEU A 79 -27.17 -9.26 12.75
N ASP A 80 -27.18 -10.23 13.66
CA ASP A 80 -27.76 -10.11 15.01
C ASP A 80 -26.79 -9.45 16.02
N HIS A 81 -25.60 -9.05 15.58
CA HIS A 81 -24.52 -8.46 16.36
C HIS A 81 -24.01 -9.30 17.55
N THR A 82 -24.33 -10.60 17.59
CA THR A 82 -23.92 -11.48 18.70
C THR A 82 -22.53 -12.08 18.49
N THR A 83 -22.16 -12.33 17.23
CA THR A 83 -20.94 -13.04 16.86
C THR A 83 -19.97 -12.11 16.16
N GLU A 84 -18.72 -12.11 16.60
CA GLU A 84 -17.64 -11.31 16.02
C GLU A 84 -16.46 -12.23 15.69
N ASN A 85 -15.93 -12.12 14.47
CA ASN A 85 -14.84 -12.96 13.99
C ASN A 85 -13.71 -12.12 13.36
N GLN A 86 -12.49 -12.68 13.39
CA GLN A 86 -11.34 -12.21 12.62
C GLN A 86 -11.05 -13.24 11.53
N ILE A 87 -11.56 -13.01 10.33
CA ILE A 87 -11.50 -13.93 9.18
C ILE A 87 -10.90 -13.30 7.93
N GLU A 88 -10.83 -11.97 7.89
CA GLU A 88 -10.02 -11.26 6.92
C GLU A 88 -8.61 -11.04 7.47
N HIS A 89 -7.63 -11.20 6.60
CA HIS A 89 -6.23 -11.09 6.98
C HIS A 89 -5.46 -10.23 6.01
N ILE A 90 -4.46 -9.52 6.54
CA ILE A 90 -3.38 -8.93 5.75
C ILE A 90 -2.09 -9.57 6.23
N CYS A 91 -1.37 -10.17 5.28
CA CYS A 91 -0.10 -10.82 5.48
C CYS A 91 0.97 -10.18 4.62
N ILE A 92 2.18 -10.09 5.16
CA ILE A 92 3.33 -9.50 4.51
C ILE A 92 4.51 -10.45 4.56
N ASN A 93 5.31 -10.54 3.50
CA ASN A 93 6.52 -11.33 3.57
C ASN A 93 7.47 -10.88 4.70
N LYS A 94 8.06 -11.86 5.37
CA LYS A 94 8.81 -11.72 6.62
C LYS A 94 9.98 -10.74 6.49
N THR A 95 10.58 -10.63 5.30
CA THR A 95 11.64 -9.67 4.99
C THR A 95 11.18 -8.22 5.17
N PHE A 96 9.94 -7.91 4.80
CA PHE A 96 9.38 -6.56 4.87
C PHE A 96 8.52 -6.32 6.11
N ARG A 97 8.42 -7.28 7.05
CA ARG A 97 7.57 -7.15 8.25
C ARG A 97 7.77 -5.87 9.07
N ARG A 98 8.99 -5.30 9.05
CA ARG A 98 9.32 -4.06 9.76
C ARG A 98 8.75 -2.80 9.09
N THR A 99 8.26 -2.91 7.87
CA THR A 99 7.58 -1.81 7.16
C THR A 99 6.15 -1.64 7.66
N THR A 100 5.53 -2.69 8.21
CA THR A 100 4.19 -2.62 8.78
C THR A 100 4.25 -1.90 10.13
N GLU A 101 3.61 -0.73 10.20
CA GLU A 101 3.47 0.05 11.44
C GLU A 101 2.22 -0.35 12.23
N ASP A 102 1.15 -0.74 11.53
CA ASP A 102 -0.12 -1.12 12.15
C ASP A 102 -0.97 -1.98 11.20
N VAL A 103 -1.78 -2.87 11.75
CA VAL A 103 -2.88 -3.56 11.06
C VAL A 103 -4.09 -3.56 11.99
N ARG A 104 -5.19 -2.97 11.54
CA ARG A 104 -6.40 -2.83 12.35
C ARG A 104 -7.66 -2.65 11.52
N THR A 105 -8.78 -3.02 12.11
CA THR A 105 -10.10 -2.79 11.54
C THR A 105 -10.63 -1.38 11.84
N LYS A 106 -11.38 -0.81 10.89
CA LYS A 106 -12.07 0.48 10.99
C LYS A 106 -13.58 0.27 11.13
N LYS A 107 -14.04 -0.04 12.34
CA LYS A 107 -15.46 -0.27 12.67
C LYS A 107 -16.40 0.92 12.38
N VAL A 108 -15.88 2.16 12.36
CA VAL A 108 -16.68 3.37 12.14
C VAL A 108 -16.84 3.71 10.65
N ALA A 109 -16.08 3.04 9.76
CA ALA A 109 -16.27 3.21 8.33
C ALA A 109 -17.50 2.39 7.90
N ASP A 110 -18.57 3.08 7.50
CA ASP A 110 -19.75 2.42 6.96
C ASP A 110 -19.47 1.95 5.52
N ILE A 111 -19.57 0.64 5.30
CA ILE A 111 -19.39 0.00 4.00
C ILE A 111 -20.63 -0.81 3.59
N ALA A 112 -21.76 -0.65 4.29
CA ALA A 112 -22.99 -1.41 4.06
C ALA A 112 -22.77 -2.95 3.95
N SER A 113 -21.87 -3.48 4.78
CA SER A 113 -21.54 -4.91 4.87
C SER A 113 -21.46 -5.34 6.34
N ASP A 114 -21.65 -6.64 6.57
CA ASP A 114 -21.32 -7.37 7.79
C ASP A 114 -19.80 -7.52 8.01
N HIS A 115 -19.02 -7.30 6.95
CA HIS A 115 -17.59 -7.12 7.00
C HIS A 115 -17.21 -5.68 7.40
N HIS A 116 -16.04 -5.53 8.00
CA HIS A 116 -15.48 -4.25 8.41
C HIS A 116 -14.15 -4.01 7.71
N LEU A 117 -13.89 -2.76 7.30
CA LEU A 117 -12.68 -2.39 6.58
C LEU A 117 -11.40 -2.69 7.38
N LEU A 118 -10.60 -3.66 6.91
CA LEU A 118 -9.27 -3.97 7.43
C LEU A 118 -8.19 -3.11 6.76
N VAL A 119 -7.41 -2.39 7.55
CA VAL A 119 -6.41 -1.43 7.07
C VAL A 119 -5.02 -1.80 7.56
N VAL A 120 -4.03 -1.72 6.66
CA VAL A 120 -2.61 -1.78 6.99
C VAL A 120 -1.96 -0.41 6.84
N LYS A 121 -1.18 0.01 7.84
CA LYS A 121 -0.32 1.20 7.77
C LYS A 121 1.12 0.75 7.55
N MET A 122 1.76 1.30 6.53
CA MET A 122 3.11 0.89 6.13
C MET A 122 4.04 2.08 5.95
N LYS A 123 5.32 1.89 6.27
CA LYS A 123 6.40 2.84 6.06
C LYS A 123 7.54 2.19 5.28
N PHE A 124 7.75 2.67 4.07
CA PHE A 124 8.81 2.21 3.18
C PHE A 124 9.98 3.19 3.16
N LYS A 125 11.19 2.64 3.09
CA LYS A 125 12.40 3.38 2.70
C LYS A 125 12.74 2.98 1.27
N LEU A 126 12.19 3.69 0.30
CA LEU A 126 12.47 3.44 -1.11
C LEU A 126 13.83 4.04 -1.47
N LYS A 127 14.66 3.28 -2.19
CA LYS A 127 15.86 3.83 -2.81
C LYS A 127 15.41 4.72 -3.96
N LYS A 128 15.81 5.99 -3.95
CA LYS A 128 15.58 6.88 -5.09
C LYS A 128 16.37 6.32 -6.28
N HIS A 129 15.66 5.83 -7.28
CA HIS A 129 16.27 5.54 -8.57
C HIS A 129 16.45 6.87 -9.29
N TRP A 130 17.66 7.40 -9.28
CA TRP A 130 18.00 8.48 -10.18
C TRP A 130 18.05 7.88 -11.57
N THR A 131 16.98 8.06 -12.34
CA THR A 131 17.15 8.10 -13.79
C THR A 131 18.04 9.30 -14.01
N THR A 132 19.35 9.09 -14.22
CA THR A 132 20.20 10.10 -14.83
C THR A 132 19.71 10.24 -16.26
N GLY A 133 18.51 10.78 -16.43
CA GLY A 133 18.17 11.55 -17.61
C GLY A 133 19.21 12.65 -17.58
N ARG A 134 20.24 12.48 -18.39
CA ARG A 134 21.09 13.59 -18.79
C ARG A 134 20.12 14.57 -19.43
N THR A 135 19.51 15.45 -18.64
CA THR A 135 18.94 16.68 -19.18
C THR A 135 20.17 17.42 -19.63
N ILE A 136 20.64 17.10 -20.83
CA ILE A 136 21.47 18.01 -21.59
C ILE A 136 20.60 19.25 -21.61
N SER A 137 20.93 20.25 -20.79
CA SER A 137 20.41 21.59 -20.99
C SER A 137 20.64 21.84 -22.47
N GLN A 138 19.58 21.82 -23.26
CA GLN A 138 19.68 22.07 -24.68
C GLN A 138 20.17 23.50 -24.78
N LYS A 139 21.48 23.66 -25.01
CA LYS A 139 22.05 24.94 -25.38
C LYS A 139 21.49 25.23 -26.76
N PHE A 140 20.42 26.01 -26.81
CA PHE A 140 19.92 26.57 -28.05
C PHE A 140 21.02 27.46 -28.63
N ASN A 141 21.33 27.27 -29.91
CA ASN A 141 22.26 28.13 -30.61
C ASN A 141 21.62 29.52 -30.77
N THR A 142 22.14 30.52 -30.06
CA THR A 142 21.64 31.90 -30.07
C THR A 142 22.37 32.79 -31.08
N ALA A 143 23.28 32.26 -31.91
CA ALA A 143 24.04 33.05 -32.87
C ALA A 143 23.13 33.86 -33.82
N PHE A 144 21.99 33.29 -34.22
CA PHE A 144 21.02 33.96 -35.08
C PHE A 144 20.25 35.10 -34.41
N LEU A 145 20.29 35.22 -33.08
CA LEU A 145 19.70 36.33 -32.34
C LEU A 145 20.62 37.56 -32.26
N GLN A 146 21.86 37.48 -32.77
CA GLN A 146 22.73 38.65 -32.91
C GLN A 146 22.29 39.57 -34.06
N ASP A 147 21.58 39.00 -35.04
CA ASP A 147 20.94 39.75 -36.12
C ASP A 147 19.68 40.45 -35.59
N THR A 148 19.61 41.77 -35.79
CA THR A 148 18.56 42.61 -35.17
C THR A 148 17.18 42.33 -35.77
N ASP A 149 17.10 42.03 -37.06
CA ASP A 149 15.83 41.73 -37.74
C ASP A 149 15.27 40.37 -37.30
N LYS A 150 16.14 39.36 -37.19
CA LYS A 150 15.78 38.03 -36.68
C LYS A 150 15.38 38.08 -35.22
N LEU A 151 16.07 38.86 -34.39
CA LEU A 151 15.70 39.08 -32.99
C LEU A 151 14.30 39.69 -32.88
N ASN A 152 14.00 40.73 -33.66
CA ASN A 152 12.70 41.40 -33.62
C ASN A 152 11.57 40.49 -34.10
N LYS A 153 11.80 39.72 -35.17
CA LYS A 153 10.83 38.73 -35.65
C LYS A 153 10.57 37.63 -34.60
N PHE A 154 11.63 37.15 -33.93
CA PHE A 154 11.51 36.19 -32.84
C PHE A 154 10.70 36.74 -31.67
N LYS A 155 10.98 37.98 -31.23
CA LYS A 155 10.24 38.66 -30.16
C LYS A 155 8.74 38.78 -30.47
N ILE A 156 8.38 39.15 -31.70
CA ILE A 156 6.98 39.27 -32.13
C ILE A 156 6.28 37.91 -32.08
N VAL A 157 6.89 36.88 -32.67
CA VAL A 157 6.32 35.52 -32.65
C VAL A 157 6.16 34.99 -31.23
N LEU A 158 7.15 35.26 -30.37
CA LEU A 158 7.11 34.87 -28.97
C LEU A 158 5.98 35.60 -28.23
N SER A 159 5.88 36.92 -28.38
CA SER A 159 4.82 37.73 -27.76
C SER A 159 3.43 37.25 -28.17
N ASN A 160 3.20 37.04 -29.47
CA ASN A 160 1.92 36.56 -29.98
C ASN A 160 1.56 35.18 -29.43
N LYS A 161 2.54 34.28 -29.32
CA LYS A 161 2.33 32.92 -28.83
C LYS A 161 1.91 32.87 -27.36
N PHE A 162 2.36 33.84 -26.56
CA PHE A 162 2.07 33.90 -25.13
C PHE A 162 1.11 35.04 -24.76
N GLN A 163 0.48 35.67 -25.74
CA GLN A 163 -0.46 36.78 -25.51
C GLN A 163 -1.61 36.38 -24.58
N ALA A 164 -2.18 35.18 -24.78
CA ALA A 164 -3.25 34.65 -23.93
C ALA A 164 -2.86 34.53 -22.44
N PHE A 165 -1.57 34.39 -22.11
CA PHE A 165 -1.11 34.39 -20.72
C PHE A 165 -1.00 35.79 -20.14
N HIS A 166 -0.66 36.79 -20.95
CA HIS A 166 -0.72 38.18 -20.54
C HIS A 166 -2.15 38.60 -20.25
N ASP A 167 -3.09 38.26 -21.15
CA ASP A 167 -4.50 38.59 -21.00
C ASP A 167 -5.11 37.95 -19.74
N LEU A 168 -4.65 36.75 -19.36
CA LEU A 168 -5.06 36.06 -18.13
C LEU A 168 -4.49 36.71 -16.84
N LEU A 169 -3.33 37.36 -16.92
CA LEU A 169 -2.65 38.00 -15.80
C LEU A 169 -3.05 39.47 -15.62
N SER A 170 -3.58 40.09 -16.67
CA SER A 170 -4.12 41.47 -16.65
C SER A 170 -5.63 41.54 -16.51
N GLY A 171 -6.31 40.41 -16.26
CA GLY A 171 -7.75 40.37 -15.97
C GLY A 171 -8.07 40.87 -14.57
N GLU A 172 -8.41 42.15 -14.45
CA GLU A 172 -9.59 42.58 -13.67
C GLU A 172 -10.88 42.06 -14.34
#